data_AF-A0A261KKK4-F1
#
_entry.id   AF-A0A261KKK4-F1
#
_cell.length_a   1.000
_cell.length_b   1.000
_cell.length_c   1.000
_cell.angle_alpha   90.00
_cell.angle_beta   90.00
_cell.angle_gamma   90.00
#
_symmetry.space_group_name_H-M   'P 1'
#
loop_
_entity.id
_entity.type
_entity.pdbx_description
1 polymer ?
#
loop_
_entity_poly.entity_id
_entity_poly.type
_entity_poly.pdbx_seq_one_letter_code
_entity_poly.pdbx_strand_id
1 'polypeptide(L)'
;MYGLQFVETEESYTSKASFLDDDFLPIYGEKPDNWEPSGKRIQRGLYQSAVGYLINADANGAANILRKVSGRLKLNLSQLARGALTTPLRVHFWTS
;
A
#
# COMPACT_ATOMS: atom_id res chain seq x y z
N MET A 1 -12.59 25.02 -2.73
CA MET A 1 -12.39 23.63 -3.20
C MET A 1 -10.89 23.36 -3.23
N TYR A 2 -10.37 22.52 -2.34
CA TYR A 2 -8.95 22.46 -1.94
C TYR A 2 -7.96 21.86 -2.95
N GLY A 3 -8.29 21.78 -4.25
CA GLY A 3 -7.39 21.20 -5.26
C GLY A 3 -7.10 19.70 -5.08
N LEU A 4 -7.91 18.98 -4.31
CA LEU A 4 -7.77 17.54 -4.10
C LEU A 4 -8.19 16.79 -5.37
N GLN A 5 -7.24 16.07 -5.96
CA GLN A 5 -7.48 15.20 -7.10
C GLN A 5 -7.83 13.79 -6.60
N PHE A 6 -9.05 13.34 -6.89
CA PHE A 6 -9.46 11.96 -6.64
C PHE A 6 -9.11 11.08 -7.85
N VAL A 7 -8.52 9.92 -7.58
CA VAL A 7 -8.12 8.95 -8.60
C VAL A 7 -8.59 7.58 -8.16
N GLU A 8 -9.47 6.97 -8.95
CA GLU A 8 -9.95 5.62 -8.70
C GLU A 8 -8.95 4.58 -9.24
N THR A 9 -8.75 3.50 -8.47
CA THR A 9 -7.88 2.38 -8.82
C THR A 9 -8.45 1.08 -8.24
N GLU A 10 -8.06 -0.06 -8.79
CA GLU A 10 -8.53 -1.35 -8.34
C GLU A 10 -7.72 -1.88 -7.13
N GLU A 11 -8.39 -2.54 -6.19
CA GLU A 11 -7.85 -2.96 -4.89
C GLU A 11 -7.43 -4.44 -4.84
N SER A 12 -7.37 -5.14 -5.97
CA SER A 12 -7.13 -6.59 -6.00
C SER A 12 -5.79 -6.94 -5.36
N TYR A 13 -5.78 -7.94 -4.49
CA TYR A 13 -4.58 -8.50 -3.87
C TYR A 13 -3.76 -7.54 -2.96
N THR A 14 -4.17 -6.28 -2.79
CA THR A 14 -3.42 -5.27 -1.99
C THR A 14 -3.33 -5.63 -0.50
N SER A 15 -4.33 -6.35 0.02
CA SER A 15 -4.35 -6.83 1.40
C SER A 15 -3.62 -8.16 1.61
N LYS A 16 -3.21 -8.83 0.53
CA LYS A 16 -2.56 -10.14 0.54
C LYS A 16 -1.07 -10.04 0.25
N ALA A 17 -0.70 -9.31 -0.81
CA ALA A 17 0.68 -9.07 -1.20
C ALA A 17 1.44 -8.33 -0.09
N SER A 18 2.70 -8.69 0.11
CA SER A 18 3.58 -8.00 1.04
C SER A 18 4.19 -6.78 0.38
N PHE A 19 3.97 -5.60 0.96
CA PHE A 19 4.63 -4.39 0.50
C PHE A 19 6.14 -4.43 0.76
N LEU A 20 6.55 -4.95 1.93
CA LEU A 20 7.95 -4.95 2.35
C LEU A 20 8.82 -5.93 1.57
N ASP A 21 8.22 -7.02 1.08
CA ASP A 21 8.93 -8.02 0.29
C ASP A 21 8.84 -7.72 -1.22
N ASP A 22 8.30 -6.55 -1.59
CA ASP A 22 8.09 -6.09 -2.98
C ASP A 22 7.30 -7.08 -3.85
N ASP A 23 6.30 -7.75 -3.25
CA ASP A 23 5.50 -8.75 -3.95
C ASP A 23 4.90 -8.20 -5.25
N PHE A 24 4.85 -9.06 -6.27
CA PHE A 24 4.12 -8.76 -7.49
C PHE A 24 2.64 -8.52 -7.16
N LEU A 25 2.08 -7.40 -7.63
CA LEU A 25 0.69 -7.04 -7.46
C LEU A 25 -0.08 -7.31 -8.77
N PRO A 26 -0.85 -8.40 -8.85
CA PRO A 26 -1.61 -8.72 -10.06
C PRO A 26 -2.76 -7.75 -10.28
N ILE A 27 -3.11 -7.56 -11.55
CA ILE A 27 -4.37 -6.93 -11.95
C ILE A 27 -5.50 -7.95 -11.77
N TYR A 28 -6.71 -7.47 -11.47
CA TYR A 28 -7.89 -8.34 -11.40
C TYR A 28 -8.04 -9.18 -12.68
N GLY A 29 -8.17 -10.50 -12.53
CA GLY A 29 -8.29 -11.43 -13.66
C GLY A 29 -6.97 -11.82 -14.35
N GLU A 30 -5.87 -11.12 -14.08
CA GLU A 30 -4.55 -11.38 -14.66
C GLU A 30 -3.59 -12.00 -13.63
N LYS A 31 -4.14 -12.67 -12.61
CA LYS A 31 -3.33 -13.35 -11.59
C LYS A 31 -2.70 -14.61 -12.20
N PRO A 32 -1.36 -14.75 -12.18
CA PRO A 32 -0.70 -15.99 -12.59
C PRO A 32 -1.16 -17.19 -11.73
N ASP A 33 -1.21 -18.38 -12.33
CA ASP A 33 -1.69 -19.60 -11.65
C ASP A 33 -0.90 -19.94 -10.38
N ASN A 34 0.42 -19.72 -10.42
CA ASN A 34 1.34 -19.99 -9.30
C ASN A 34 1.65 -18.75 -8.45
N TRP A 35 0.82 -17.71 -8.53
CA TRP A 35 1.02 -16.52 -7.70
C TRP A 35 0.62 -16.80 -6.25
N GLU A 36 1.58 -16.61 -5.35
CA GLU A 36 1.38 -16.65 -3.91
C GLU A 36 2.03 -15.41 -3.27
N PRO A 37 1.35 -14.77 -2.31
CA PRO A 37 1.98 -13.69 -1.55
C PRO A 37 3.07 -14.26 -0.65
N SER A 38 4.18 -13.53 -0.51
CA SER A 38 5.29 -13.95 0.35
C SER A 38 4.99 -13.74 1.84
N GLY A 39 4.18 -12.72 2.15
CA GLY A 39 3.67 -12.45 3.48
C GLY A 39 2.24 -12.93 3.71
N LYS A 40 1.75 -12.77 4.94
CA LYS A 40 0.39 -13.18 5.33
C LYS A 40 -0.22 -12.25 6.36
N ARG A 41 -1.54 -12.05 6.24
CA ARG A 41 -2.33 -11.41 7.30
C ARG A 41 -2.56 -12.39 8.43
N ILE A 42 -2.11 -12.05 9.63
CA ILE A 42 -2.26 -12.90 10.83
C ILE A 42 -3.63 -12.69 11.45
N GLN A 43 -4.01 -11.43 11.65
CA GLN A 43 -5.29 -11.04 12.24
C GLN A 43 -5.68 -9.63 11.79
N ARG A 44 -6.81 -9.12 12.28
CA ARG A 44 -7.20 -7.73 12.02
C ARG A 44 -6.12 -6.77 12.52
N GLY A 45 -5.67 -5.87 11.65
CA GLY A 45 -4.64 -4.89 11.98
C GLY A 45 -3.20 -5.42 12.01
N LEU A 46 -2.95 -6.72 11.75
CA LEU A 46 -1.61 -7.30 11.83
C LEU A 46 -1.27 -8.14 10.58
N TYR A 47 -0.19 -7.76 9.92
CA TYR A 47 0.38 -8.42 8.75
C TYR A 47 1.83 -8.83 9.04
N GLN A 48 2.23 -10.00 8.55
CA GLN A 48 3.57 -10.54 8.67
C GLN A 48 4.22 -10.63 7.29
N SER A 49 5.41 -10.03 7.12
CA SER A 49 6.22 -10.16 5.91
C SER A 49 6.92 -11.53 5.83
N ALA A 50 7.51 -11.87 4.69
CA ALA A 50 8.24 -13.12 4.48
C ALA A 50 9.43 -13.30 5.45
N VAL A 51 10.10 -12.19 5.77
CA VAL A 51 11.21 -12.14 6.74
C VAL A 51 10.71 -12.16 8.21
N GLY A 52 9.39 -12.13 8.42
CA GLY A 52 8.77 -12.21 9.74
C GLY A 52 8.47 -10.86 10.39
N TYR A 53 8.70 -9.73 9.70
CA TYR A 53 8.35 -8.41 10.24
C TYR A 53 6.85 -8.27 10.42
N LEU A 54 6.45 -7.74 11.57
CA LEU A 54 5.05 -7.46 11.87
C LEU A 54 4.75 -5.98 11.62
N ILE A 55 3.81 -5.72 10.72
CA ILE A 55 3.35 -4.37 10.38
C ILE A 55 1.82 -4.28 10.46
N ASN A 56 1.30 -3.06 10.48
CA ASN A 56 -0.13 -2.85 10.43
C ASN A 56 -0.69 -3.30 9.07
N ALA A 57 -1.76 -4.09 9.08
CA ALA A 57 -2.36 -4.64 7.86
C ALA A 57 -2.96 -3.56 6.94
N ASP A 58 -3.53 -2.50 7.52
CA ASP A 58 -4.11 -1.40 6.74
C ASP A 58 -3.00 -0.52 6.13
N ALA A 59 -1.88 -0.35 6.83
CA ALA A 59 -0.68 0.30 6.28
C ALA A 59 -0.09 -0.49 5.11
N ASN A 60 -0.01 -1.82 5.21
CA ASN A 60 0.41 -2.69 4.10
C ASN A 60 -0.52 -2.52 2.88
N GLY A 61 -1.84 -2.57 3.11
CA GLY A 61 -2.83 -2.36 2.05
C GLY A 61 -2.71 -0.99 1.38
N ALA A 62 -2.62 0.08 2.18
CA ALA A 62 -2.46 1.44 1.68
C ALA A 62 -1.17 1.61 0.86
N ALA A 63 -0.06 1.03 1.31
CA ALA A 63 1.21 1.06 0.61
C ALA A 63 1.15 0.31 -0.74
N ASN A 64 0.43 -0.82 -0.81
CA ASN A 64 0.19 -1.53 -2.06
C ASN A 64 -0.73 -0.77 -3.02
N ILE A 65 -1.74 -0.05 -2.52
CA ILE A 65 -2.56 0.86 -3.35
C ILE A 65 -1.68 1.95 -3.95
N LEU A 66 -0.80 2.56 -3.13
CA LEU A 66 0.17 3.56 -3.60
C LEU A 66 1.08 3.00 -4.71
N ARG A 67 1.58 1.76 -4.57
CA ARG A 67 2.35 1.08 -5.63
C ARG A 67 1.56 0.99 -6.93
N LYS A 68 0.29 0.57 -6.91
CA LYS A 68 -0.56 0.47 -8.12
C LYS A 68 -0.75 1.79 -8.85
N VAL A 69 -0.94 2.88 -8.12
CA VAL A 69 -1.18 4.20 -8.75
C VAL A 69 0.10 4.92 -9.11
N SER A 70 1.26 4.55 -8.53
CA SER A 70 2.51 5.29 -8.71
C SER A 70 2.94 5.45 -10.16
N GLY A 71 2.85 4.39 -10.97
CA GLY A 71 3.15 4.45 -12.40
C GLY A 71 2.16 5.33 -13.18
N ARG A 72 0.85 5.21 -12.86
CA ARG A 72 -0.22 5.99 -13.51
C ARG A 72 -0.11 7.49 -13.20
N LEU A 73 0.22 7.81 -11.96
CA LEU A 73 0.33 9.18 -11.45
C LEU A 73 1.75 9.76 -11.53
N LYS A 74 2.70 9.00 -12.07
CA LYS A 74 4.14 9.36 -12.13
C LYS A 74 4.68 9.79 -10.76
N LEU A 75 4.20 9.16 -9.69
CA LEU A 75 4.65 9.45 -8.33
C LEU A 75 6.03 8.85 -8.11
N ASN A 76 6.97 9.65 -7.62
CA ASN A 76 8.28 9.15 -7.25
C ASN A 76 8.23 8.52 -5.85
N LEU A 77 8.06 7.19 -5.79
CA LEU A 77 8.04 6.46 -4.52
C LEU A 77 9.43 6.24 -3.90
N SER A 78 10.52 6.62 -4.58
CA SER A 78 11.88 6.39 -4.06
C SER A 78 12.14 7.13 -2.74
N GLN A 79 11.43 8.23 -2.50
CA GLN A 79 11.51 8.97 -1.23
C GLN A 79 10.67 8.34 -0.11
N LEU A 80 9.60 7.61 -0.44
CA LEU A 80 8.74 6.93 0.54
C LEU A 80 9.42 5.71 1.18
N ALA A 81 10.25 5.00 0.41
CA ALA A 81 11.01 3.85 0.91
C ALA A 81 12.20 4.23 1.82
N ARG A 82 12.63 5.51 1.82
CA ARG A 82 13.85 5.97 2.53
C ARG A 82 13.62 6.59 3.91
N GLY A 83 12.38 6.72 4.39
CA GLY A 83 12.14 7.42 5.65
C GLY A 83 10.83 7.08 6.31
N ALA A 84 10.87 6.14 7.25
CA ALA A 84 9.96 6.21 8.39
C ALA A 84 10.56 7.17 9.41
N LEU A 85 10.04 8.40 9.55
CA LEU A 85 10.11 9.16 10.81
C LEU A 85 9.06 10.30 10.88
N THR A 86 7.98 9.98 11.60
CA THR A 86 7.42 10.72 12.75
C THR A 86 6.57 11.98 12.64
N THR A 87 6.24 12.54 11.47
CA THR A 87 5.24 13.64 11.45
C THR A 87 4.26 13.54 10.29
N PRO A 88 3.07 12.92 10.50
CA PRO A 88 1.97 13.13 9.56
C PRO A 88 1.63 14.62 9.50
N LEU A 89 1.50 15.18 8.30
CA LEU A 89 1.01 16.54 8.11
C LEU A 89 -0.41 16.62 8.70
N ARG A 90 -0.56 17.38 9.79
CA ARG A 90 -1.86 17.61 10.42
C ARG A 90 -2.62 18.66 9.63
N VAL A 91 -3.61 18.22 8.83
CA VAL A 91 -4.51 19.11 8.09
C VAL A 91 -5.79 19.31 8.91
N HIS A 92 -6.11 20.55 9.26
CA HIS A 92 -7.36 20.89 9.94
C HIS A 92 -8.45 21.15 8.89
N PHE A 93 -9.49 20.31 8.88
CA PHE A 93 -10.64 20.42 7.97
C PHE A 93 -11.71 21.43 8.41
N TRP A 94 -11.45 22.18 9.49
CA TRP A 94 -12.42 23.07 10.11
C TRP A 94 -11.76 24.42 10.45
N THR A 95 -12.20 25.47 9.78
CA THR A 95 -12.10 26.85 10.25
C THR A 95 -13.53 27.31 10.53
N SER A 96 -13.83 27.62 11.79
CA SER A 96 -15.05 28.35 12.17
C SER A 96 -15.02 29.79 11.68
#